data_AF-A0A817N2J7-F1
#
_entry.id   AF-A0A817N2J7-F1
#
_cell.length_a   1.000
_cell.length_b   1.000
_cell.length_c   1.000
_cell.angle_alpha   90.00
_cell.angle_beta   90.00
_cell.angle_gamma   90.00
#
_symmetry.space_group_name_H-M   'P 1'
#
loop_
_entity.id
_entity.type
_entity.pdbx_description
1 polymer ?
#
loop_
_entity_poly.entity_id
_entity_poly.type
_entity_poly.pdbx_seq_one_letter_code
_entity_poly.pdbx_strand_id
1 'polypeptide(L)'
;MAEKALRDLNRLLTDHKESTTKRLEEISSQLKIRKEADDYSEKDLSEWLQMLEKLKQQLLTPSNVMLQKVSNEIWLQPMVVMTASLNSPDKFDKASDNIKILENGFVAEHDGTTDHGEVRGFKTYSTGTHKINLKIEEMKNNNWMFWGIISQSTAMQHNSYSSTSANGWAKNPKQVYLNGVNNEGYNNYQADIVKNDILHLTLNCDSQIIELENERTNQKNSIPIDLNRCPFPWQLHINLYSSNDRIRILE
;
A
#
# COMPACT_ATOMS: atom_id res chain seq x y z
N MET A 1 -21.73 19.91 -13.03
CA MET A 1 -20.58 19.17 -12.43
C MET A 1 -20.37 19.53 -10.97
N ALA A 2 -20.27 20.80 -10.59
CA ALA A 2 -20.08 21.23 -9.18
C ALA A 2 -21.20 20.75 -8.23
N GLU A 3 -22.47 20.83 -8.63
CA GLU A 3 -23.61 20.33 -7.82
C GLU A 3 -23.61 18.81 -7.63
N LYS A 4 -22.97 18.06 -8.54
CA LYS A 4 -22.83 16.61 -8.39
C LYS A 4 -21.75 16.30 -7.36
N ALA A 5 -20.59 16.95 -7.47
CA ALA A 5 -19.50 16.84 -6.50
C ALA A 5 -19.93 17.27 -5.08
N LEU A 6 -20.72 18.35 -4.96
CA LEU A 6 -21.26 18.79 -3.67
C LEU A 6 -22.25 17.77 -3.07
N ARG A 7 -23.11 17.18 -3.91
CA ARG A 7 -24.01 16.10 -3.49
C ARG A 7 -23.25 14.85 -3.06
N ASP A 8 -22.21 14.48 -3.81
CA ASP A 8 -21.37 13.33 -3.49
C ASP A 8 -20.59 13.55 -2.19
N LEU A 9 -20.05 14.76 -1.96
CA LEU A 9 -19.39 15.14 -0.71
C LEU A 9 -20.36 15.11 0.47
N ASN A 10 -21.56 15.69 0.32
CA ASN A 10 -22.57 15.71 1.37
C ASN A 10 -23.05 14.30 1.71
N ARG A 11 -23.21 13.43 0.70
CA ARG A 11 -23.52 12.02 0.93
C ARG A 11 -22.39 11.34 1.70
N LEU A 12 -21.14 11.52 1.30
CA LEU A 12 -19.99 10.93 1.98
C LEU A 12 -19.82 11.40 3.42
N LEU A 13 -20.04 12.70 3.68
CA LEU A 13 -20.04 13.24 5.03
C LEU A 13 -21.16 12.65 5.87
N THR A 14 -22.34 12.44 5.26
CA THR A 14 -23.49 11.82 5.93
C THR A 14 -23.20 10.36 6.24
N ASP A 15 -22.72 9.59 5.27
CA ASP A 15 -22.38 8.16 5.43
C ASP A 15 -21.26 7.97 6.46
N HIS A 16 -20.23 8.81 6.42
CA HIS A 16 -19.13 8.79 7.39
C HIS A 16 -19.61 9.14 8.80
N LYS A 17 -20.47 10.16 8.93
CA LYS A 17 -21.10 10.54 10.19
C LYS A 17 -21.96 9.42 10.74
N GLU A 18 -22.78 8.79 9.91
CA GLU A 18 -23.67 7.70 10.31
C GLU A 18 -22.87 6.46 10.73
N SER A 19 -21.84 6.08 9.96
CA SER A 19 -20.94 4.98 10.30
C SER A 19 -20.20 5.20 11.63
N THR A 20 -19.70 6.42 11.84
CA THR A 20 -19.02 6.79 13.09
C THR A 20 -19.99 6.76 14.27
N THR A 21 -21.19 7.30 14.09
CA THR A 21 -22.24 7.35 15.11
C THR A 21 -22.62 5.94 15.54
N LYS A 22 -22.83 5.03 14.57
CA LYS A 22 -23.16 3.63 14.83
C LYS A 22 -22.06 2.90 15.63
N ARG A 23 -20.78 3.12 15.29
CA ARG A 23 -19.66 2.55 16.06
C ARG A 23 -19.58 3.11 17.48
N LEU A 24 -19.89 4.40 17.65
CA LEU A 24 -19.92 5.03 18.96
C LEU A 24 -21.06 4.46 19.83
N GLU A 25 -22.24 4.25 19.23
CA GLU A 25 -23.39 3.60 19.87
C GLU A 25 -23.09 2.16 20.26
N GLU A 26 -22.38 1.42 19.40
CA GLU A 26 -21.97 0.03 19.66
C GLU A 26 -21.00 -0.05 20.85
N ILE A 27 -19.97 0.80 20.90
CA ILE A 27 -19.05 0.89 22.04
C ILE A 27 -19.81 1.32 23.31
N SER A 28 -20.71 2.31 23.20
CA SER A 28 -21.51 2.76 24.33
C SER A 28 -22.44 1.66 24.86
N SER A 29 -23.01 0.84 23.98
CA SER A 29 -23.86 -0.29 24.35
C SER A 29 -23.06 -1.38 25.05
N GLN A 30 -21.88 -1.74 24.52
CA GLN A 30 -20.98 -2.70 25.15
C GLN A 30 -20.52 -2.23 26.54
N LEU A 31 -20.15 -0.96 26.68
CA LEU A 31 -19.80 -0.34 27.96
C LEU A 31 -20.95 -0.42 28.97
N LYS A 32 -22.18 -0.15 28.52
CA LYS A 32 -23.37 -0.19 29.39
C LYS A 32 -23.69 -1.62 29.86
N ILE A 33 -23.70 -2.59 28.95
CA ILE A 33 -23.98 -4.01 29.25
C ILE A 33 -22.96 -4.56 30.25
N ARG A 34 -21.66 -4.29 30.04
CA ARG A 34 -20.61 -4.81 30.92
C ARG A 34 -20.54 -4.09 32.27
N LYS A 35 -20.92 -2.80 32.30
CA LYS A 35 -21.09 -2.06 33.56
C LYS A 35 -22.26 -2.61 34.38
N GLU A 36 -23.37 -2.97 33.73
CA GLU A 36 -24.53 -3.58 34.41
C GLU A 36 -24.25 -5.02 34.88
N ALA A 37 -23.34 -5.73 34.22
CA ALA A 37 -22.91 -7.08 34.58
C ALA A 37 -21.77 -7.14 35.63
N ASP A 38 -21.17 -5.99 36.00
CA ASP A 38 -19.98 -5.86 36.86
C ASP A 38 -18.79 -6.76 36.42
N ASP A 39 -18.69 -6.99 35.11
CA ASP A 39 -17.75 -7.92 34.47
C ASP A 39 -16.86 -7.17 33.46
N TYR A 40 -16.00 -6.31 33.97
CA TYR A 40 -14.97 -5.62 33.17
C TYR A 40 -13.58 -5.95 33.69
N SER A 41 -12.75 -6.50 32.80
CA SER A 41 -11.32 -6.67 33.06
C SER A 41 -10.54 -5.45 32.59
N GLU A 42 -9.34 -5.24 33.13
CA GLU A 42 -8.42 -4.19 32.67
C GLU A 42 -8.09 -4.31 31.17
N LYS A 43 -8.16 -5.53 30.64
CA LYS A 43 -8.03 -5.81 29.21
C LYS A 43 -9.16 -5.19 28.38
N ASP A 44 -10.41 -5.30 28.84
CA ASP A 44 -11.57 -4.74 28.12
C ASP A 44 -11.51 -3.19 28.08
N LEU A 45 -11.08 -2.57 29.18
CA LEU A 45 -10.88 -1.12 29.24
C LEU A 45 -9.79 -0.65 28.27
N SER A 46 -8.69 -1.40 28.15
CA SER A 46 -7.61 -1.12 27.20
C SER A 46 -8.06 -1.27 25.75
N GLU A 47 -8.84 -2.32 25.44
CA GLU A 47 -9.42 -2.54 24.11
C GLU A 47 -10.37 -1.40 23.71
N TRP A 48 -11.24 -0.95 24.61
CA TRP A 48 -12.14 0.18 24.34
C TRP A 48 -11.39 1.51 24.19
N LEU A 49 -10.35 1.75 24.98
CA LEU A 49 -9.50 2.93 24.84
C LEU A 49 -8.84 2.96 23.46
N GLN A 50 -8.31 1.83 23.00
CA GLN A 50 -7.73 1.70 21.65
C GLN A 50 -8.78 1.91 20.56
N MET A 51 -9.99 1.37 20.71
CA MET A 51 -11.09 1.60 19.77
C MET A 51 -11.49 3.08 19.69
N LEU A 52 -11.57 3.76 20.83
CA LEU A 52 -11.89 5.19 20.91
C LEU A 52 -10.80 6.07 20.28
N GLU A 53 -9.52 5.79 20.56
CA GLU A 53 -8.42 6.50 19.92
C GLU A 53 -8.40 6.26 18.41
N LYS A 54 -8.68 5.03 17.95
CA LYS A 54 -8.81 4.73 16.51
C LYS A 54 -9.96 5.52 15.86
N LEU A 55 -11.12 5.60 16.52
CA LEU A 55 -12.26 6.41 16.05
C LEU A 55 -11.94 7.91 16.02
N LYS A 56 -11.27 8.41 17.05
CA LYS A 56 -10.81 9.80 17.14
C LYS A 56 -9.85 10.13 16.00
N GLN A 57 -8.89 9.25 15.69
CA GLN A 57 -7.98 9.41 14.55
C GLN A 57 -8.71 9.42 13.21
N GLN A 58 -9.71 8.55 13.02
CA GLN A 58 -10.56 8.53 11.83
C GLN A 58 -11.40 9.81 11.68
N LEU A 59 -11.77 10.46 12.78
CA LEU A 59 -12.54 11.70 12.79
C LEU A 59 -11.66 12.93 12.48
N LEU A 60 -10.45 12.96 13.01
CA LEU A 60 -9.48 14.06 12.83
C LEU A 60 -8.80 14.01 11.46
N THR A 61 -8.63 12.81 10.91
CA THR A 61 -7.96 12.56 9.63
C THR A 61 -8.84 11.62 8.82
N PRO A 62 -9.92 12.12 8.17
CA PRO A 62 -10.78 11.28 7.36
C PRO A 62 -9.99 10.76 6.16
N SER A 63 -9.56 9.50 6.24
CA SER A 63 -8.74 8.76 5.26
C SER A 63 -9.39 8.59 3.88
N ASN A 64 -10.61 9.09 3.70
CA ASN A 64 -11.51 8.74 2.60
C ASN A 64 -11.72 9.89 1.62
N VAL A 65 -11.15 11.07 1.91
CA VAL A 65 -11.33 12.28 1.10
C VAL A 65 -9.95 12.85 0.77
N MET A 66 -9.41 12.45 -0.38
CA MET A 66 -8.29 13.17 -0.98
C MET A 66 -8.83 14.23 -1.93
N LEU A 67 -8.42 15.47 -1.68
CA LEU A 67 -8.72 16.61 -2.53
C LEU A 67 -7.56 16.80 -3.50
N GLN A 68 -7.71 16.31 -4.73
CA GLN A 68 -6.68 16.48 -5.75
C GLN A 68 -6.92 17.75 -6.57
N LYS A 69 -5.89 18.59 -6.69
CA LYS A 69 -5.87 19.77 -7.57
C LYS A 69 -5.55 19.30 -8.99
N VAL A 70 -6.35 19.70 -9.97
CA VAL A 70 -6.30 19.13 -11.33
C VAL A 70 -5.27 19.83 -12.23
N SER A 71 -4.78 21.03 -11.89
CA SER A 71 -3.67 21.72 -12.58
C SER A 71 -3.25 23.00 -11.83
N ASN A 72 -2.06 23.55 -12.10
CA ASN A 72 -1.60 24.83 -11.53
C ASN A 72 -2.00 26.08 -12.34
N GLU A 73 -2.70 25.96 -13.48
CA GLU A 73 -2.81 27.06 -14.45
C GLU A 73 -4.17 27.79 -14.48
N ILE A 74 -5.16 27.41 -13.67
CA ILE A 74 -6.52 28.02 -13.72
C ILE A 74 -7.03 28.35 -12.31
N TRP A 75 -7.54 29.57 -12.12
CA TRP A 75 -7.97 30.14 -10.83
C TRP A 75 -9.23 29.52 -10.21
N LEU A 76 -10.08 28.85 -11.01
CA LEU A 76 -11.26 28.13 -10.54
C LEU A 76 -11.24 26.72 -11.11
N GLN A 77 -11.04 25.71 -10.26
CA GLN A 77 -11.00 24.31 -10.68
C GLN A 77 -12.13 23.47 -10.08
N PRO A 78 -12.67 22.49 -10.84
CA PRO A 78 -13.55 21.48 -10.30
C PRO A 78 -12.79 20.63 -9.28
N MET A 79 -13.29 20.58 -8.06
CA MET A 79 -12.80 19.67 -7.02
C MET A 79 -13.31 18.27 -7.36
N VAL A 80 -12.41 17.31 -7.57
CA VAL A 80 -12.77 15.90 -7.76
C VAL A 80 -12.62 15.20 -6.43
N VAL A 81 -13.74 14.76 -5.86
CA VAL A 81 -13.76 13.93 -4.66
C VAL A 81 -13.52 12.48 -5.09
N MET A 82 -12.32 11.97 -4.83
CA MET A 82 -12.02 10.55 -5.06
C MET A 82 -12.34 9.78 -3.78
N THR A 83 -13.36 8.92 -3.85
CA THR A 83 -13.61 7.91 -2.82
C THR A 83 -12.63 6.77 -3.03
N ALA A 84 -11.53 6.76 -2.28
CA ALA A 84 -10.75 5.53 -2.15
C ALA A 84 -11.65 4.52 -1.44
N SER A 85 -12.16 3.52 -2.17
CA SER A 85 -12.79 2.35 -1.57
C SER A 85 -11.74 1.65 -0.70
N LEU A 86 -11.72 1.95 0.60
CA LEU A 86 -10.82 1.30 1.55
C LEU A 86 -11.01 -0.22 1.60
N ASN A 87 -12.15 -0.71 1.11
CA ASN A 87 -12.51 -2.13 1.18
C ASN A 87 -12.27 -2.89 -0.13
N SER A 88 -11.88 -2.25 -1.23
CA SER A 88 -11.44 -3.03 -2.39
C SER A 88 -10.04 -3.58 -2.10
N PRO A 89 -9.79 -4.88 -2.27
CA PRO A 89 -8.44 -5.42 -2.13
C PRO A 89 -7.49 -4.72 -3.12
N ASP A 90 -6.21 -4.68 -2.77
CA ASP A 90 -5.22 -4.15 -3.69
C ASP A 90 -5.04 -5.10 -4.88
N LYS A 91 -4.67 -4.54 -6.03
CA LYS A 91 -4.58 -5.22 -7.32
C LYS A 91 -3.50 -4.57 -8.16
N PHE A 92 -2.95 -5.30 -9.12
CA PHE A 92 -2.17 -4.73 -10.21
C PHE A 92 -3.09 -4.00 -11.20
N ASP A 93 -2.66 -2.84 -11.67
CA ASP A 93 -3.43 -1.97 -12.59
C ASP A 93 -2.62 -1.60 -13.84
N LYS A 94 -1.32 -1.32 -13.66
CA LYS A 94 -0.45 -0.89 -14.76
C LYS A 94 0.70 -1.86 -14.94
N ALA A 95 1.03 -2.15 -16.18
CA ALA A 95 2.07 -3.10 -16.58
C ALA A 95 2.86 -2.53 -17.78
N SER A 96 4.15 -2.83 -17.85
CA SER A 96 4.92 -2.69 -19.09
C SER A 96 4.55 -3.79 -20.10
N ASP A 97 4.94 -3.62 -21.35
CA ASP A 97 4.52 -4.49 -22.47
C ASP A 97 4.82 -5.99 -22.26
N ASN A 98 5.88 -6.29 -21.50
CA ASN A 98 6.32 -7.65 -21.17
C ASN A 98 5.70 -8.24 -19.89
N ILE A 99 4.73 -7.55 -19.28
CA ILE A 99 4.00 -8.05 -18.11
C ILE A 99 2.52 -8.26 -18.45
N LYS A 100 2.00 -9.43 -18.11
CA LYS A 100 0.57 -9.74 -18.17
C LYS A 100 -0.04 -9.64 -16.78
N ILE A 101 -1.11 -8.87 -16.67
CA ILE A 101 -1.96 -8.87 -15.47
C ILE A 101 -3.08 -9.90 -15.69
N LEU A 102 -3.14 -10.90 -14.82
CA LEU A 102 -4.05 -12.03 -14.87
C LEU A 102 -5.00 -12.00 -13.66
N GLU A 103 -6.00 -12.88 -13.68
CA GLU A 103 -6.91 -13.14 -12.54
C GLU A 103 -7.50 -11.86 -11.93
N ASN A 104 -8.12 -11.02 -12.78
CA ASN A 104 -8.80 -9.79 -12.35
C ASN A 104 -7.89 -8.81 -11.56
N GLY A 105 -6.60 -8.76 -11.88
CA GLY A 105 -5.64 -7.86 -11.26
C GLY A 105 -4.80 -8.48 -10.15
N PHE A 106 -5.04 -9.75 -9.77
CA PHE A 106 -4.35 -10.32 -8.62
C PHE A 106 -3.01 -10.98 -8.94
N VAL A 107 -2.74 -11.28 -10.20
CA VAL A 107 -1.49 -11.93 -10.61
C VAL A 107 -0.78 -11.10 -11.66
N ALA A 108 0.51 -10.89 -11.48
CA ALA A 108 1.39 -10.37 -12.52
C ALA A 108 2.31 -11.49 -12.99
N GLU A 109 2.39 -11.68 -14.30
CA GLU A 109 3.23 -12.68 -14.95
C GLU A 109 4.16 -12.00 -15.97
N HIS A 110 5.43 -12.39 -15.96
CA HIS A 110 6.38 -11.99 -17.00
C HIS A 110 6.21 -12.84 -18.28
N ASP A 111 6.00 -12.18 -19.42
CA ASP A 111 5.50 -12.78 -20.66
C ASP A 111 6.47 -13.69 -21.43
N GLY A 112 7.76 -13.61 -21.12
CA GLY A 112 8.76 -14.54 -21.65
C GLY A 112 10.06 -13.94 -22.18
N THR A 113 10.18 -12.62 -22.22
CA THR A 113 11.42 -11.94 -22.61
C THR A 113 12.51 -12.02 -21.53
N THR A 114 13.74 -11.62 -21.85
CA THR A 114 14.88 -11.54 -20.91
C THR A 114 15.19 -10.10 -20.50
N ASP A 115 14.14 -9.30 -20.26
CA ASP A 115 14.27 -7.90 -19.85
C ASP A 115 13.42 -7.65 -18.60
N HIS A 116 13.65 -6.55 -17.90
CA HIS A 116 12.84 -6.18 -16.75
C HIS A 116 11.45 -5.70 -17.20
N GLY A 117 10.42 -6.27 -16.58
CA GLY A 117 9.05 -5.82 -16.71
C GLY A 117 8.57 -5.18 -15.41
N GLU A 118 7.93 -4.02 -15.51
CA GLU A 118 7.39 -3.26 -14.39
C GLU A 118 5.89 -3.52 -14.26
N VAL A 119 5.42 -3.70 -13.03
CA VAL A 119 4.00 -3.69 -12.71
C VAL A 119 3.75 -2.84 -11.46
N ARG A 120 2.63 -2.11 -11.45
CA ARG A 120 2.22 -1.24 -10.35
C ARG A 120 0.86 -1.59 -9.80
N GLY A 121 0.70 -1.33 -8.50
CA GLY A 121 -0.59 -1.44 -7.82
C GLY A 121 -1.58 -0.37 -8.28
N PHE A 122 -2.86 -0.71 -8.14
CA PHE A 122 -4.01 0.13 -8.39
C PHE A 122 -4.09 1.27 -7.38
N LYS A 123 -3.85 0.96 -6.10
CA LYS A 123 -3.95 1.93 -5.02
C LYS A 123 -2.77 2.91 -5.02
N THR A 124 -3.04 4.06 -4.42
CA THR A 124 -2.07 5.10 -4.13
C THR A 124 -2.12 5.41 -2.64
N TYR A 125 -0.95 5.69 -2.05
CA TYR A 125 -0.80 5.84 -0.60
C TYR A 125 -0.12 7.17 -0.28
N SER A 126 -0.76 8.01 0.53
CA SER A 126 -0.17 9.28 0.99
C SER A 126 -0.22 9.48 2.50
N THR A 127 -0.99 8.66 3.21
CA THR A 127 -1.26 8.81 4.65
C THR A 127 -1.58 7.44 5.25
N GLY A 128 -1.33 7.26 6.54
CA GLY A 128 -1.64 6.02 7.27
C GLY A 128 -0.67 4.88 6.99
N THR A 129 -1.02 3.71 7.55
CA THR A 129 -0.26 2.47 7.40
C THR A 129 -1.06 1.45 6.61
N HIS A 130 -0.43 0.89 5.57
CA HIS A 130 -1.06 -0.07 4.66
C HIS A 130 -0.23 -1.35 4.61
N LYS A 131 -0.88 -2.51 4.62
CA LYS A 131 -0.23 -3.82 4.50
C LYS A 131 -0.67 -4.47 3.20
N ILE A 132 0.29 -4.92 2.40
CA ILE A 132 0.08 -5.64 1.15
C ILE A 132 0.75 -7.01 1.28
N ASN A 133 -0.01 -8.06 1.04
CA ASN A 133 0.47 -9.42 1.12
C ASN A 133 0.78 -9.92 -0.29
N LEU A 134 2.01 -10.35 -0.52
CA LEU A 134 2.50 -10.79 -1.82
C LEU A 134 2.94 -12.24 -1.74
N LYS A 135 2.50 -13.10 -2.67
CA LYS A 135 2.96 -14.48 -2.79
C LYS A 135 3.83 -14.63 -4.03
N ILE A 136 5.03 -15.17 -3.86
CA ILE A 136 5.91 -15.53 -4.97
C ILE A 136 5.42 -16.86 -5.56
N GLU A 137 4.68 -16.84 -6.67
CA GLU A 137 4.13 -18.06 -7.25
C GLU A 137 5.17 -18.82 -8.08
N GLU A 138 6.00 -18.10 -8.82
CA GLU A 138 7.05 -18.66 -9.67
C GLU A 138 8.23 -17.69 -9.74
N MET A 139 9.45 -18.21 -9.61
CA MET A 139 10.69 -17.45 -9.68
C MET A 139 11.75 -18.30 -10.39
N LYS A 140 12.14 -17.91 -11.61
CA LYS A 140 13.04 -18.72 -12.46
C LYS A 140 14.44 -18.10 -12.61
N ASN A 141 15.38 -18.94 -13.07
CA ASN A 141 16.70 -18.69 -13.69
C ASN A 141 17.62 -17.61 -13.09
N ASN A 142 17.17 -16.37 -12.93
CA ASN A 142 17.93 -15.26 -12.36
C ASN A 142 17.59 -14.98 -10.89
N ASN A 143 16.47 -15.53 -10.37
CA ASN A 143 15.99 -15.24 -9.01
C ASN A 143 15.90 -13.73 -8.73
N TRP A 144 15.73 -12.91 -9.78
CA TRP A 144 15.67 -11.47 -9.63
C TRP A 144 14.24 -11.01 -9.80
N MET A 145 13.73 -10.44 -8.72
CA MET A 145 12.48 -9.72 -8.68
C MET A 145 12.69 -8.58 -7.70
N PHE A 146 12.09 -7.44 -7.98
CA PHE A 146 12.08 -6.28 -7.11
C PHE A 146 10.70 -6.09 -6.50
N TRP A 147 10.65 -5.70 -5.23
CA TRP A 147 9.42 -5.34 -4.53
C TRP A 147 9.64 -4.10 -3.66
N GLY A 148 8.74 -3.14 -3.78
CA GLY A 148 8.79 -1.93 -2.99
C GLY A 148 7.76 -0.91 -3.44
N ILE A 149 8.19 0.35 -3.44
CA ILE A 149 7.37 1.49 -3.86
C ILE A 149 8.07 2.37 -4.87
N ILE A 150 7.23 3.15 -5.56
CA ILE A 150 7.64 4.25 -6.40
C ILE A 150 6.63 5.40 -6.27
N SER A 151 7.05 6.63 -6.54
CA SER A 151 6.11 7.75 -6.64
C SER A 151 5.16 7.53 -7.82
N GLN A 152 3.87 7.77 -7.63
CA GLN A 152 2.87 7.67 -8.69
C GLN A 152 3.22 8.54 -9.91
N SER A 153 3.84 9.70 -9.66
CA SER A 153 4.22 10.67 -10.68
C SER A 153 5.34 10.20 -11.61
N THR A 154 6.08 9.16 -11.21
CA THR A 154 7.20 8.62 -11.99
C THR A 154 6.69 7.83 -13.19
N ALA A 155 7.20 8.12 -14.39
CA ALA A 155 6.84 7.38 -15.59
C ALA A 155 7.21 5.89 -15.48
N MET A 156 6.45 5.02 -16.17
CA MET A 156 6.81 3.60 -16.27
C MET A 156 7.98 3.40 -17.22
N GLN A 157 8.86 2.45 -16.90
CA GLN A 157 10.05 2.11 -17.68
C GLN A 157 10.61 0.74 -17.26
N HIS A 158 11.28 0.04 -18.18
CA HIS A 158 11.84 -1.30 -17.94
C HIS A 158 12.77 -1.34 -16.70
N ASN A 159 13.67 -0.38 -16.58
CA ASN A 159 14.61 -0.29 -15.45
C ASN A 159 14.10 0.60 -14.31
N SER A 160 12.79 0.59 -14.04
CA SER A 160 12.15 1.47 -13.04
C SER A 160 12.70 1.29 -11.63
N TYR A 161 13.26 0.13 -11.28
CA TYR A 161 13.97 -0.09 -10.02
C TYR A 161 15.17 0.85 -9.81
N SER A 162 15.72 1.42 -10.89
CA SER A 162 16.81 2.41 -10.87
C SER A 162 16.33 3.87 -10.87
N SER A 163 15.01 4.09 -10.89
CA SER A 163 14.43 5.44 -10.82
C SER A 163 14.75 6.09 -9.48
N THR A 164 14.98 7.41 -9.48
CA THR A 164 15.28 8.18 -8.26
C THR A 164 14.19 8.07 -7.18
N SER A 165 12.96 7.72 -7.56
CA SER A 165 11.85 7.51 -6.62
C SER A 165 11.64 6.05 -6.22
N ALA A 166 12.36 5.09 -6.80
CA ALA A 166 12.17 3.68 -6.50
C ALA A 166 12.89 3.31 -5.21
N ASN A 167 12.17 2.64 -4.30
CA ASN A 167 12.69 2.19 -3.02
C ASN A 167 12.16 0.79 -2.71
N GLY A 168 13.05 -0.15 -2.39
CA GLY A 168 12.64 -1.53 -2.14
C GLY A 168 13.79 -2.52 -2.11
N TRP A 169 13.47 -3.79 -2.27
CA TRP A 169 14.43 -4.89 -2.18
C TRP A 169 14.35 -5.77 -3.41
N ALA A 170 15.47 -6.42 -3.76
CA ALA A 170 15.51 -7.43 -4.80
C ALA A 170 16.41 -8.61 -4.40
N LYS A 171 16.01 -9.81 -4.81
CA LYS A 171 16.58 -11.05 -4.27
C LYS A 171 18.06 -11.34 -4.64
N ASN A 172 18.57 -10.94 -5.79
CA ASN A 172 19.89 -11.40 -6.24
C ASN A 172 20.84 -10.22 -6.55
N PRO A 173 22.04 -10.10 -5.93
CA PRO A 173 22.59 -10.94 -4.85
C PRO A 173 22.02 -10.63 -3.46
N LYS A 174 21.94 -9.35 -3.06
CA LYS A 174 21.27 -8.85 -1.83
C LYS A 174 20.90 -7.38 -2.00
N GLN A 175 20.18 -7.06 -3.06
CA GLN A 175 20.04 -5.69 -3.50
C GLN A 175 18.96 -4.96 -2.71
N VAL A 176 19.30 -3.76 -2.24
CA VAL A 176 18.34 -2.84 -1.64
C VAL A 176 18.45 -1.54 -2.39
N TYR A 177 17.36 -1.10 -3.02
CA TYR A 177 17.35 0.14 -3.77
C TYR A 177 16.87 1.26 -2.86
N LEU A 178 17.73 2.27 -2.68
CA LEU A 178 17.42 3.51 -1.98
C LEU A 178 17.46 4.62 -3.02
N ASN A 179 16.31 5.19 -3.35
CA ASN A 179 16.18 6.20 -4.38
C ASN A 179 16.81 5.79 -5.72
N GLY A 180 16.54 4.56 -6.16
CA GLY A 180 17.08 3.99 -7.39
C GLY A 180 18.54 3.51 -7.34
N VAL A 181 19.24 3.73 -6.23
CA VAL A 181 20.64 3.33 -6.07
C VAL A 181 20.70 2.00 -5.32
N ASN A 182 21.39 1.01 -5.90
CA ASN A 182 21.63 -0.27 -5.24
C ASN A 182 22.61 -0.10 -4.06
N ASN A 183 22.17 -0.48 -2.87
CA ASN A 183 22.91 -0.53 -1.62
C ASN A 183 22.93 -1.99 -1.15
N GLU A 184 23.87 -2.77 -1.67
CA GLU A 184 23.94 -4.21 -1.41
C GLU A 184 24.06 -4.52 0.10
N GLY A 185 23.21 -5.40 0.60
CA GLY A 185 23.21 -5.83 2.00
C GLY A 185 22.78 -4.77 3.01
N TYR A 186 22.19 -3.65 2.57
CA TYR A 186 21.69 -2.60 3.47
C TYR A 186 20.80 -3.19 4.57
N ASN A 187 21.01 -2.74 5.81
CA ASN A 187 20.33 -3.23 7.01
C ASN A 187 20.33 -4.77 7.18
N ASN A 188 21.41 -5.43 6.74
CA ASN A 188 21.58 -6.89 6.81
C ASN A 188 20.54 -7.68 6.01
N TYR A 189 19.97 -7.11 4.95
CA TYR A 189 19.07 -7.82 4.06
C TYR A 189 19.76 -9.05 3.45
N GLN A 190 19.19 -10.25 3.64
CA GLN A 190 19.81 -11.52 3.25
C GLN A 190 19.33 -12.07 1.91
N ALA A 191 18.23 -11.54 1.36
CA ALA A 191 17.71 -11.93 0.07
C ALA A 191 17.37 -13.44 -0.04
N ASP A 192 16.88 -13.98 1.06
CA ASP A 192 16.53 -15.39 1.28
C ASP A 192 15.12 -15.76 0.78
N ILE A 193 14.41 -14.83 0.14
CA ILE A 193 13.05 -15.00 -0.41
C ILE A 193 13.05 -16.07 -1.51
N VAL A 194 12.12 -17.00 -1.53
CA VAL A 194 12.03 -18.04 -2.57
C VAL A 194 10.60 -18.24 -3.06
N LYS A 195 10.43 -19.07 -4.09
CA LYS A 195 9.12 -19.53 -4.55
C LYS A 195 8.28 -20.05 -3.37
N ASN A 196 7.00 -19.72 -3.38
CA ASN A 196 5.97 -19.96 -2.37
C ASN A 196 6.10 -19.13 -1.08
N ASP A 197 7.11 -18.28 -0.92
CA ASP A 197 7.14 -17.35 0.20
C ASP A 197 6.00 -16.33 0.10
N ILE A 198 5.50 -15.96 1.28
CA ILE A 198 4.57 -14.84 1.46
C ILE A 198 5.35 -13.69 2.08
N LEU A 199 5.25 -12.53 1.44
CA LEU A 199 5.88 -11.29 1.85
C LEU A 199 4.81 -10.32 2.33
N HIS A 200 5.08 -9.67 3.45
CA HIS A 200 4.28 -8.60 4.00
C HIS A 200 5.00 -7.28 3.73
N LEU A 201 4.52 -6.53 2.73
CA LEU A 201 4.99 -5.17 2.47
C LEU A 201 4.12 -4.19 3.24
N THR A 202 4.71 -3.50 4.21
CA THR A 202 4.05 -2.47 5.01
C THR A 202 4.50 -1.09 4.53
N LEU A 203 3.55 -0.24 4.20
CA LEU A 203 3.75 1.15 3.77
C LEU A 203 3.25 2.06 4.88
N ASN A 204 4.15 2.58 5.72
CA ASN A 204 3.81 3.56 6.74
C ASN A 204 4.10 4.97 6.21
N CYS A 205 3.07 5.60 5.64
CA CYS A 205 3.20 6.93 5.05
C CYS A 205 3.45 8.00 6.13
N ASP A 206 2.85 7.84 7.31
CA ASP A 206 2.96 8.83 8.40
C ASP A 206 4.39 8.87 8.96
N SER A 207 5.02 7.70 9.12
CA SER A 207 6.42 7.58 9.54
C SER A 207 7.43 7.62 8.38
N GLN A 208 6.96 7.71 7.14
CA GLN A 208 7.79 7.70 5.93
C GLN A 208 8.72 6.48 5.84
N ILE A 209 8.20 5.29 6.14
CA ILE A 209 8.98 4.03 6.15
C ILE A 209 8.22 2.97 5.35
N ILE A 210 8.98 2.17 4.59
CA ILE A 210 8.48 0.88 4.08
C ILE A 210 9.18 -0.26 4.81
N GLU A 211 8.44 -1.35 5.02
CA GLU A 211 8.95 -2.55 5.69
C GLU A 211 8.58 -3.78 4.88
N LEU A 212 9.51 -4.74 4.78
CA LEU A 212 9.31 -6.03 4.16
C LEU A 212 9.59 -7.12 5.17
N GLU A 213 8.59 -7.95 5.43
CA GLU A 213 8.69 -9.13 6.28
C GLU A 213 8.44 -10.39 5.45
N ASN A 214 9.30 -11.40 5.58
CA ASN A 214 9.09 -12.72 4.99
C ASN A 214 8.48 -13.66 6.04
N GLU A 215 7.29 -14.18 5.79
CA GLU A 215 6.55 -15.03 6.72
C GLU A 215 7.32 -16.30 7.09
N ARG A 216 8.05 -16.89 6.14
CA ARG A 216 8.81 -18.14 6.38
C ARG A 216 10.00 -17.93 7.29
N THR A 217 10.73 -16.82 7.14
CA THR A 217 12.00 -16.58 7.86
C THR A 217 11.85 -15.64 9.05
N ASN A 218 10.69 -15.00 9.20
CA ASN A 218 10.42 -13.92 10.15
C ASN A 218 11.45 -12.78 10.07
N GLN A 219 12.17 -12.67 8.95
CA GLN A 219 13.09 -11.56 8.74
C GLN A 219 12.30 -10.34 8.31
N LYS A 220 12.50 -9.26 9.07
CA LYS A 220 11.90 -7.95 8.80
C LYS A 220 13.00 -6.96 8.45
N ASN A 221 12.82 -6.24 7.35
CA ASN A 221 13.74 -5.21 6.87
C ASN A 221 12.96 -3.91 6.67
N SER A 222 13.57 -2.77 6.97
CA SER A 222 12.92 -1.46 6.86
C SER A 222 13.80 -0.46 6.13
N ILE A 223 13.17 0.39 5.32
CA ILE A 223 13.80 1.47 4.56
C ILE A 223 13.08 2.79 4.91
N PRO A 224 13.78 3.81 5.42
CA PRO A 224 13.24 5.16 5.50
C PRO A 224 13.18 5.79 4.10
N ILE A 225 12.13 6.54 3.82
CA ILE A 225 11.87 7.14 2.51
C ILE A 225 12.19 8.64 2.53
N ASP A 226 13.04 9.07 1.61
CA ASP A 226 13.29 10.49 1.36
C ASP A 226 12.20 11.06 0.44
N LEU A 227 11.26 11.82 1.01
CA LEU A 227 10.15 12.42 0.26
C LEU A 227 10.60 13.44 -0.80
N ASN A 228 11.82 13.97 -0.73
CA ASN A 228 12.33 14.85 -1.81
C ASN A 228 12.62 14.06 -3.08
N ARG A 229 12.85 12.75 -2.97
CA ARG A 229 13.20 11.85 -4.08
C ARG A 229 12.05 10.92 -4.43
N CYS A 230 11.28 10.46 -3.45
CA CYS A 230 10.07 9.66 -3.62
C CYS A 230 8.86 10.37 -2.98
N PRO A 231 8.34 11.43 -3.62
CA PRO A 231 7.20 12.17 -3.08
C PRO A 231 5.92 11.33 -3.14
N PHE A 232 4.99 11.64 -2.24
CA PHE A 232 3.63 11.10 -2.30
C PHE A 232 2.89 11.53 -3.58
N PRO A 233 1.87 10.75 -3.99
CA PRO A 233 1.51 9.44 -3.44
C PRO A 233 2.46 8.34 -3.89
N TRP A 234 2.64 7.33 -3.04
CA TRP A 234 3.34 6.10 -3.39
C TRP A 234 2.41 5.10 -4.06
N GLN A 235 2.97 4.21 -4.88
CA GLN A 235 2.30 3.02 -5.41
C GLN A 235 3.12 1.78 -5.13
N LEU A 236 2.46 0.61 -4.98
CA LEU A 236 3.13 -0.68 -5.04
C LEU A 236 3.90 -0.78 -6.36
N HIS A 237 5.16 -1.17 -6.30
CA HIS A 237 6.07 -1.24 -7.45
C HIS A 237 6.82 -2.56 -7.42
N ILE A 238 6.65 -3.34 -8.48
CA ILE A 238 7.29 -4.65 -8.66
C ILE A 238 7.99 -4.67 -10.01
N ASN A 239 9.19 -5.25 -10.07
CA ASN A 239 9.79 -5.64 -11.34
C ASN A 239 10.04 -7.15 -11.38
N LEU A 240 9.65 -7.78 -12.49
CA LEU A 240 9.93 -9.18 -12.80
C LEU A 240 10.98 -9.24 -13.92
N TYR A 241 11.80 -10.29 -13.96
CA TYR A 241 12.88 -10.37 -14.96
C TYR A 241 12.84 -11.65 -15.79
N SER A 242 12.62 -12.80 -15.16
CA SER A 242 12.69 -14.07 -15.88
C SER A 242 11.34 -14.40 -16.50
N SER A 243 11.39 -15.03 -17.67
CA SER A 243 10.25 -15.64 -18.33
C SER A 243 9.40 -16.48 -17.36
N ASN A 244 8.10 -16.18 -17.27
CA ASN A 244 7.12 -16.81 -16.38
C ASN A 244 7.36 -16.58 -14.87
N ASP A 245 8.16 -15.59 -14.48
CA ASP A 245 8.10 -15.10 -13.10
C ASP A 245 6.67 -14.67 -12.79
N ARG A 246 6.16 -15.07 -11.62
CA ARG A 246 4.79 -14.79 -11.19
C ARG A 246 4.72 -14.37 -9.75
N ILE A 247 3.95 -13.33 -9.51
CA ILE A 247 3.66 -12.81 -8.17
C ILE A 247 2.17 -12.53 -8.04
N ARG A 248 1.62 -12.80 -6.86
CA ARG A 248 0.21 -12.61 -6.54
C ARG A 248 0.04 -11.62 -5.39
N ILE A 249 -0.94 -10.73 -5.48
CA ILE A 249 -1.48 -10.02 -4.32
C ILE A 249 -2.55 -10.91 -3.66
N LEU A 250 -2.41 -11.14 -2.35
CA LEU A 250 -3.38 -11.88 -1.55
C LEU A 250 -4.45 -10.94 -0.99
N GLU A 251 -5.70 -11.41 -0.96
CA GLU A 251 -6.85 -10.70 -0.35
C GLU A 251 -6.82 -10.73 1.19
#